data_AF-A0A966XEX4-F1
#
_entry.id   AF-A0A966XEX4-F1
#
_cell.length_a   1.000
_cell.length_b   1.000
_cell.length_c   1.000
_cell.angle_alpha   90.00
_cell.angle_beta   90.00
_cell.angle_gamma   90.00
#
_symmetry.space_group_name_H-M   'P 1'
#
loop_
_entity.id
_entity.type
_entity.pdbx_description
1 polymer ?
#
loop_
_entity_poly.entity_id
_entity_poly.type
_entity_poly.pdbx_seq_one_letter_code
_entity_poly.pdbx_strand_id
1 'polypeptide(L)' 'MSLSSGRSYLAIPGPSVIPDEVLRAMHRPSPNIYEGELIEITKSVIPDLKY' A
#
# COMPACT_ATOMS: atom_id res chain seq x y z
N MET A 1 11.51 7.32 28.80
CA MET A 1 10.50 7.70 27.79
C MET A 1 11.16 7.57 26.43
N SER A 2 10.73 6.62 25.61
CA SER A 2 11.21 6.53 24.23
C SER A 2 10.55 7.66 23.44
N LEU A 3 11.32 8.70 23.08
CA LEU A 3 10.88 9.65 22.07
C LEU A 3 10.64 8.82 20.79
N SER A 4 9.40 8.69 20.34
CA SER A 4 9.15 8.20 18.99
C SER A 4 9.61 9.30 18.06
N SER A 5 10.78 9.15 17.43
CA SER A 5 11.08 9.91 16.22
C SER A 5 9.95 9.63 15.24
N GLY A 6 9.18 10.67 14.88
CA GLY A 6 8.09 10.53 13.92
C GLY A 6 8.58 9.91 12.61
N ARG A 7 7.66 9.49 11.74
CA ARG A 7 8.02 8.95 10.42
C ARG A 7 8.91 9.95 9.68
N SER A 8 9.92 9.44 9.00
CA SER A 8 10.72 10.24 8.07
C SER A 8 9.79 10.85 7.03
N TYR A 9 9.64 12.17 7.06
CA TYR A 9 8.73 12.91 6.20
C TYR A 9 9.52 13.77 5.23
N LEU A 10 9.33 13.53 3.94
CA LEU A 10 9.96 14.29 2.86
C LEU A 10 8.90 15.15 2.16
N ALA A 11 8.97 16.47 2.38
CA ALA A 11 8.04 17.44 1.81
C ALA A 11 8.46 17.88 0.41
N ILE A 12 8.26 17.00 -0.58
CA ILE A 12 8.42 17.31 -2.01
C ILE A 12 7.06 17.19 -2.73
N PRO A 13 6.87 17.80 -3.92
CA PRO A 13 5.61 17.71 -4.67
C PRO A 13 5.19 16.28 -5.06
N GLY A 14 6.10 15.32 -4.98
CA GLY A 14 5.83 13.91 -5.19
C GLY A 14 7.14 13.13 -5.42
N PRO A 15 7.12 11.80 -5.25
CA PRO A 15 5.99 10.96 -4.82
C PRO A 15 5.63 11.14 -3.33
N SER A 16 4.42 10.74 -2.95
CA SER A 16 3.95 10.78 -1.56
C SER A 16 4.67 9.76 -0.68
N VAL A 17 4.71 10.01 0.64
CA VAL A 17 5.19 9.03 1.62
C VAL A 17 4.25 7.83 1.66
N ILE A 18 4.78 6.62 1.47
CA ILE A 18 4.01 5.38 1.52
C ILE A 18 3.71 5.03 2.99
N PRO A 19 2.44 4.77 3.38
CA PRO A 19 2.11 4.31 4.73
C PRO A 19 2.75 2.95 5.06
N ASP A 20 3.12 2.74 6.34
CA ASP A 20 3.75 1.49 6.77
C ASP A 20 2.91 0.24 6.44
N GLU A 21 1.58 0.35 6.45
CA GLU A 21 0.70 -0.78 6.09
C GLU A 21 0.87 -1.19 4.62
N VAL A 22 1.05 -0.22 3.74
CA VAL A 22 1.25 -0.45 2.31
C VAL A 22 2.65 -1.04 2.09
N LEU A 23 3.68 -0.53 2.78
CA LEU A 23 5.03 -1.12 2.74
C LEU A 23 5.04 -2.58 3.19
N ARG A 24 4.31 -2.90 4.27
CA ARG A 24 4.14 -4.29 4.72
C ARG A 24 3.43 -5.15 3.69
N ALA A 25 2.36 -4.63 3.06
CA ALA A 25 1.63 -5.34 2.01
C ALA A 25 2.47 -5.58 0.74
N MET A 26 3.44 -4.69 0.45
CA MET A 26 4.39 -4.86 -0.65
C MET A 26 5.46 -5.92 -0.37
N HIS A 27 5.73 -6.24 0.91
CA HIS A 27 6.73 -7.23 1.30
C HIS A 27 6.18 -8.67 1.20
N ARG A 28 5.76 -9.06 0.00
CA ARG A 28 5.27 -10.41 -0.31
C ARG A 28 5.66 -10.82 -1.73
N PRO A 29 5.65 -12.13 -2.06
CA PRO A 29 5.84 -12.58 -3.44
C PRO A 29 4.81 -11.96 -4.39
N SER A 30 5.22 -11.70 -5.63
CA SER A 30 4.28 -11.22 -6.65
C SER A 30 3.26 -12.30 -6.98
N PRO A 31 1.95 -11.98 -7.02
CA PRO A 31 0.93 -12.92 -7.46
C PRO A 31 1.02 -13.17 -8.97
N ASN A 32 0.38 -14.24 -9.45
CA ASN A 32 0.19 -14.49 -10.88
C ASN A 32 -0.72 -13.39 -11.46
N ILE A 33 -0.35 -12.85 -12.61
CA ILE A 33 -1.09 -11.76 -13.27
C ILE A 33 -2.31 -12.25 -14.06
N TYR A 34 -2.43 -13.54 -14.34
CA TYR A 34 -3.50 -14.11 -15.17
C TYR A 34 -4.56 -14.88 -14.40
N GLU A 35 -4.32 -15.19 -13.11
CA GLU A 35 -5.22 -16.04 -12.33
C GLU A 35 -5.11 -15.78 -10.83
N GLY A 36 -6.08 -16.30 -10.08
CA GLY A 36 -6.04 -16.38 -8.63
C GLY A 36 -6.20 -15.04 -7.93
N GLU A 37 -5.30 -14.78 -6.98
CA GLU A 37 -5.43 -13.75 -5.96
C GLU A 37 -5.62 -12.33 -6.54
N LEU A 38 -4.94 -12.00 -7.64
CA LEU A 38 -5.01 -10.65 -8.23
C LEU A 38 -6.42 -10.30 -8.74
N ILE A 39 -7.12 -11.29 -9.29
CA ILE A 39 -8.50 -11.12 -9.77
C ILE A 39 -9.44 -10.83 -8.59
N GLU A 40 -9.30 -11.59 -7.51
CA GLU A 40 -10.14 -11.44 -6.32
C GLU A 40 -9.89 -10.11 -5.60
N ILE A 41 -8.63 -9.67 -5.48
CA ILE A 41 -8.29 -8.34 -4.95
C ILE A 41 -8.89 -7.25 -5.81
N THR A 42 -8.80 -7.37 -7.14
CA THR A 42 -9.36 -6.35 -8.05
C THR A 42 -10.88 -6.23 -7.87
N LYS A 43 -11.59 -7.36 -7.73
CA LYS A 43 -13.03 -7.38 -7.46
C LYS A 43 -13.38 -6.75 -6.10
N SER A 44 -12.54 -6.89 -5.07
CA SER A 44 -12.79 -6.30 -3.76
C SER A 44 -12.53 -4.79 -3.73
N VAL A 45 -11.60 -4.28 -4.55
CA VAL A 45 -11.25 -2.85 -4.55
C VAL A 45 -12.31 -1.99 -5.25
N ILE A 46 -12.92 -2.48 -6.34
CA ILE A 46 -13.87 -1.67 -7.14
C ILE A 46 -15.05 -1.14 -6.30
N PRO A 47 -15.73 -1.93 -5.45
CA PRO A 47 -16.81 -1.43 -4.59
C PRO A 47 -16.39 -0.37 -3.56
N ASP A 48 -15.12 -0.35 -3.16
CA ASP A 48 -14.59 0.59 -2.17
C ASP A 48 -14.23 1.95 -2.80
N LEU A 49 -14.20 2.03 -4.13
CA LEU A 49 -13.96 3.28 -4.84
C LEU A 49 -15.14 4.22 -4.65
N LYS A 50 -14.86 5.40 -4.09
CA LYS A 50 -15.82 6.51 -4.05
C LYS A 50 -15.76 7.25 -5.38
N TYR A 51 -16.71 6.93 -6.26
CA TYR A 51 -16.95 7.64 -7.52
C TYR A 51 -17.81 8.89 -7.30
#